data_AF-A0A957JYT7-F1
#
_entry.id   AF-A0A957JYT7-F1
#
_cell.length_a   1.000
_cell.length_b   1.000
_cell.length_c   1.000
_cell.angle_alpha   90.00
_cell.angle_beta   90.00
_cell.angle_gamma   90.00
#
_symmetry.space_group_name_H-M   'P 1'
#
loop_
_entity.id
_entity.type
_entity.pdbx_description
1 polymer ?
#
loop_
_entity_poly.entity_id
_entity_poly.type
_entity_poly.pdbx_seq_one_letter_code
_entity_poly.pdbx_strand_id
1 'polypeptide(L)'
;LGVPADHIRAVELHYNQLAGDWWRSDEAVNWQQPYLNYEEGALTISDGKAEIVRELLGGRPGRSLLIGDGSSDLRASREVNLFVGFGGVVARPAVKASAPIFLSSPSLAPLLHLAAGPAACRRLKGSVHETVFAKGANLIKSGALSFTNERLEEKFRTAYQTVYSGAN
;
A
#
# COMPACT_ATOMS: atom_id res chain seq x y z
N LEU A 1 16.89 -9.90 -0.12
CA LEU A 1 15.50 -9.68 0.38
C LEU A 1 14.91 -10.88 1.12
N GLY A 2 15.47 -12.09 1.02
CA GLY A 2 14.84 -13.29 1.64
C GLY A 2 13.52 -13.70 0.99
N VAL A 3 13.20 -13.11 -0.16
CA VAL A 3 12.02 -13.38 -0.99
C VAL A 3 12.50 -14.17 -2.22
N PRO A 4 11.88 -15.31 -2.58
CA PRO A 4 12.20 -16.04 -3.79
C PRO A 4 12.15 -15.14 -5.04
N ALA A 5 13.07 -15.32 -5.98
CA ALA A 5 13.13 -14.50 -7.20
C ALA A 5 11.81 -14.57 -8.00
N ASP A 6 11.16 -15.72 -8.00
CA ASP A 6 9.87 -15.94 -8.65
C ASP A 6 8.70 -15.19 -7.98
N HIS A 7 8.93 -14.50 -6.86
CA HIS A 7 7.96 -13.61 -6.21
C HIS A 7 8.28 -12.12 -6.43
N ILE A 8 9.34 -11.82 -7.20
CA ILE A 8 9.70 -10.47 -7.59
C ILE A 8 9.24 -10.28 -9.04
N ARG A 9 8.47 -9.22 -9.29
CA ARG A 9 7.99 -8.84 -10.62
C ARG A 9 8.36 -7.39 -10.87
N ALA A 10 8.97 -7.11 -12.00
CA ALA A 10 9.12 -5.77 -12.52
C ALA A 10 7.95 -5.51 -13.48
N VAL A 11 7.33 -4.33 -13.35
CA VAL A 11 6.24 -3.91 -14.24
C VAL A 11 6.70 -2.66 -14.95
N GLU A 12 6.81 -2.72 -16.27
CA GLU A 12 7.13 -1.54 -17.07
C GLU A 12 5.93 -0.58 -17.06
N LEU A 13 6.20 0.69 -16.82
CA LEU A 13 5.21 1.76 -16.93
C LEU A 13 5.19 2.22 -18.39
N HIS A 14 4.19 1.78 -19.15
CA HIS A 14 3.95 2.33 -20.48
C HIS A 14 3.13 3.61 -20.36
N TYR A 15 3.78 4.75 -20.58
CA TYR A 15 3.10 6.02 -20.77
C TYR A 15 2.53 6.07 -22.18
N ASN A 16 1.22 6.30 -22.32
CA ASN A 16 0.62 6.48 -23.63
C ASN A 16 1.07 7.83 -24.21
N GLN A 17 2.02 7.81 -25.14
CA GLN A 17 2.57 9.00 -25.80
C GLN A 17 1.61 9.64 -26.83
N LEU A 18 0.40 9.10 -27.02
CA LEU A 18 -0.54 9.55 -28.06
C LEU A 18 -1.77 10.28 -27.52
N ALA A 19 -1.78 10.66 -26.25
CA ALA A 19 -2.94 11.33 -25.65
C ALA A 19 -2.93 12.87 -25.69
N GLY A 20 -2.01 13.48 -26.45
CA GLY A 20 -2.06 14.91 -26.70
C GLY A 20 -1.43 15.26 -28.04
N ASP A 21 -2.02 16.20 -28.74
CA ASP A 21 -1.49 16.82 -29.96
C ASP A 21 -0.24 17.67 -29.67
N TRP A 22 0.82 17.06 -29.13
CA TRP A 22 2.08 17.72 -28.76
C TRP A 22 3.02 17.89 -29.96
N TRP A 23 2.57 17.54 -31.16
CA TRP A 23 3.32 17.66 -32.41
C TRP A 23 2.94 18.89 -33.26
N ARG A 24 2.04 19.77 -32.78
CA ARG A 24 1.88 21.09 -33.40
C ARG A 24 2.94 22.04 -32.86
N SER A 25 3.99 22.17 -33.66
CA SER A 25 5.13 23.05 -33.49
C SER A 25 4.71 24.52 -33.61
N ASP A 26 4.86 25.28 -32.53
CA ASP A 26 5.51 26.60 -32.49
C ASP A 26 5.24 27.23 -31.12
N GLU A 27 6.24 27.17 -30.24
CA GLU A 27 6.63 28.21 -29.26
C GLU A 27 7.53 27.61 -28.18
N ALA A 28 8.51 28.41 -27.76
CA ALA A 28 9.70 28.00 -27.01
C ALA A 28 9.39 27.23 -25.71
N VAL A 29 9.80 25.97 -25.65
CA VAL A 29 9.71 25.15 -24.43
C VAL A 29 10.75 25.63 -23.42
N ASN A 30 10.27 26.35 -22.40
CA ASN A 30 11.05 26.75 -21.24
C ASN A 30 11.19 25.55 -20.28
N TRP A 31 12.41 25.07 -20.05
CA TRP A 31 12.73 23.91 -19.20
C TRP A 31 12.75 24.22 -17.69
N GLN A 32 11.91 25.15 -17.24
CA GLN A 32 11.73 25.45 -15.82
C GLN A 32 10.25 25.51 -15.52
N GLN A 33 9.76 24.56 -14.72
CA GLN A 33 8.61 24.58 -13.78
C GLN A 33 8.07 23.13 -13.59
N PRO A 34 7.48 22.81 -12.42
CA PRO A 34 7.62 21.53 -11.72
C PRO A 34 6.42 20.60 -11.95
N TYR A 35 6.56 19.33 -11.53
CA TYR A 35 5.53 18.28 -11.50
C TYR A 35 4.30 18.66 -10.65
N LEU A 36 3.49 19.62 -11.11
CA LEU A 36 2.31 20.15 -10.43
C LEU A 36 1.34 20.74 -11.46
N ASN A 37 0.58 19.87 -12.11
CA ASN A 37 -0.89 19.97 -12.09
C ASN A 37 -1.47 18.72 -12.72
N TYR A 38 -2.28 18.03 -11.93
CA TYR A 38 -3.01 16.84 -12.31
C TYR A 38 -4.19 17.28 -13.17
N GLU A 39 -4.00 17.34 -14.48
CA GLU A 39 -5.13 17.37 -15.41
C GLU A 39 -5.62 15.93 -15.62
N GLU A 40 -6.93 15.76 -15.45
CA GLU A 40 -7.70 14.57 -15.80
C GLU A 40 -7.58 14.30 -17.31
N GLY A 41 -6.48 13.66 -17.73
CA GLY A 41 -6.20 13.46 -19.14
C GLY A 41 -5.24 12.30 -19.38
N ALA A 42 -5.81 11.11 -19.60
CA ALA A 42 -5.29 10.06 -20.47
C ALA A 42 -3.82 9.56 -20.27
N LEU A 43 -3.36 9.37 -19.03
CA LEU A 43 -2.08 8.70 -18.73
C LEU A 43 -2.21 7.43 -17.88
N THR A 44 -3.20 6.57 -18.14
CA THR A 44 -3.32 5.33 -17.35
C THR A 44 -3.90 4.15 -18.10
N ILE A 45 -3.11 3.57 -19.00
CA ILE A 45 -3.20 2.13 -19.27
C ILE A 45 -2.16 1.49 -18.33
N SER A 46 -2.48 1.37 -17.04
CA SER A 46 -1.58 0.77 -16.04
C SER A 46 -2.21 -0.44 -15.33
N ASP A 47 -3.04 -1.18 -16.05
CA ASP A 47 -3.59 -2.45 -15.56
C ASP A 47 -2.51 -3.53 -15.38
N GLY A 48 -1.28 -3.32 -15.84
CA GLY A 48 -0.18 -4.28 -15.68
C GLY A 48 0.08 -4.72 -14.23
N LYS A 49 -0.03 -3.81 -13.24
CA LYS A 49 0.07 -4.20 -11.82
C LYS A 49 -1.13 -5.04 -11.38
N ALA A 50 -2.33 -4.69 -11.83
CA ALA A 50 -3.55 -5.43 -11.50
C ALA A 50 -3.50 -6.85 -12.10
N GLU A 51 -3.10 -6.97 -13.37
CA GLU A 51 -2.91 -8.25 -14.05
C GLU A 51 -1.88 -9.13 -13.35
N ILE A 52 -0.72 -8.58 -12.98
CA ILE A 52 0.31 -9.31 -12.25
C ILE A 52 -0.17 -9.73 -10.86
N VAL A 53 -0.90 -8.87 -10.14
CA VAL A 53 -1.49 -9.25 -8.85
C VAL A 53 -2.48 -10.40 -9.05
N ARG A 54 -3.35 -10.33 -10.07
CA ARG A 54 -4.29 -11.40 -10.40
C ARG A 54 -3.59 -12.71 -10.73
N GLU A 55 -2.52 -12.67 -11.53
CA GLU A 55 -1.69 -13.83 -11.88
C GLU A 55 -1.03 -14.43 -10.64
N LEU A 56 -0.40 -13.61 -9.79
CA LEU A 56 0.27 -14.04 -8.56
C LEU A 56 -0.71 -14.67 -7.56
N LEU A 57 -1.94 -14.16 -7.50
CA LEU A 57 -3.00 -14.75 -6.71
C LEU A 57 -3.43 -16.07 -7.30
N GLY A 58 -3.56 -16.22 -8.63
CA GLY A 58 -3.60 -17.51 -9.33
C GLY A 58 -4.57 -18.56 -8.75
N GLY A 59 -5.68 -18.13 -8.15
CA GLY A 59 -6.63 -19.00 -7.45
C GLY A 59 -6.16 -19.58 -6.11
N ARG A 60 -5.02 -19.12 -5.57
CA ARG A 60 -4.50 -19.51 -4.25
C ARG A 60 -5.55 -19.23 -3.16
N PRO A 61 -5.84 -20.21 -2.29
CA PRO A 61 -6.78 -19.99 -1.20
C PRO A 61 -6.16 -19.03 -0.16
N GLY A 62 -6.98 -18.14 0.40
CA GLY A 62 -6.57 -17.25 1.49
C GLY A 62 -6.96 -15.80 1.26
N ARG A 63 -6.54 -14.94 2.20
CA ARG A 63 -6.75 -13.50 2.10
C ARG A 63 -5.49 -12.83 1.55
N SER A 64 -5.66 -11.94 0.58
CA SER A 64 -4.57 -11.14 0.01
C SER A 64 -4.55 -9.73 0.58
N LEU A 65 -3.34 -9.21 0.76
CA LEU A 65 -3.08 -7.83 1.18
C LEU A 65 -2.11 -7.19 0.18
N LEU A 66 -2.45 -5.99 -0.29
CA LEU A 66 -1.55 -5.13 -1.07
C LEU A 66 -1.24 -3.86 -0.29
N ILE A 67 0.02 -3.43 -0.30
CA ILE A 67 0.43 -2.10 0.19
C ILE A 67 1.08 -1.31 -0.95
N GLY A 68 0.73 -0.03 -1.09
CA GLY A 68 1.31 0.81 -2.14
C GLY A 68 1.04 2.30 -1.94
N ASP A 69 1.86 3.12 -2.61
CA ASP A 69 1.89 4.58 -2.47
C ASP A 69 1.43 5.30 -3.75
N GLY A 70 1.20 4.56 -4.84
CA GLY A 70 0.89 5.10 -6.16
C GLY A 70 -0.55 4.89 -6.62
N SER A 71 -0.93 5.63 -7.67
CA SER A 71 -2.21 5.46 -8.36
C SER A 71 -2.34 4.09 -9.04
N SER A 72 -1.24 3.51 -9.50
CA SER A 72 -1.23 2.15 -10.07
C SER A 72 -1.50 1.08 -9.01
N ASP A 73 -1.00 1.25 -7.78
CA ASP A 73 -1.32 0.35 -6.66
C ASP A 73 -2.79 0.48 -6.23
N LEU A 74 -3.32 1.70 -6.25
CA LEU A 74 -4.74 1.94 -6.00
C LEU A 74 -5.62 1.27 -7.06
N ARG A 75 -5.20 1.19 -8.34
CA ARG A 75 -5.92 0.42 -9.36
C ARG A 75 -5.84 -1.09 -9.09
N ALA A 76 -4.64 -1.60 -8.78
CA ALA A 76 -4.42 -3.00 -8.42
C ALA A 76 -5.13 -3.43 -7.13
N SER A 77 -5.56 -2.48 -6.27
CA SER A 77 -6.33 -2.75 -5.06
C SER A 77 -7.59 -3.59 -5.30
N ARG A 78 -8.18 -3.50 -6.50
CA ARG A 78 -9.38 -4.24 -6.92
C ARG A 78 -9.18 -5.75 -6.96
N GLU A 79 -7.92 -6.19 -7.08
CA GLU A 79 -7.56 -7.59 -7.22
C GLU A 79 -7.22 -8.24 -5.86
N VAL A 80 -7.18 -7.47 -4.76
CA VAL A 80 -6.87 -7.99 -3.41
C VAL A 80 -8.02 -7.82 -2.42
N ASN A 81 -7.96 -8.56 -1.30
CA ASN A 81 -8.98 -8.46 -0.25
C ASN A 81 -8.79 -7.26 0.69
N LEU A 82 -7.56 -6.78 0.84
CA LEU A 82 -7.25 -5.62 1.65
C LEU A 82 -6.14 -4.79 1.00
N PHE A 83 -6.42 -3.52 0.77
CA PHE A 83 -5.43 -2.55 0.34
C PHE A 83 -5.02 -1.63 1.50
N VAL A 84 -3.72 -1.35 1.61
CA VAL A 84 -3.16 -0.41 2.56
C VAL A 84 -2.42 0.67 1.78
N GLY A 85 -2.84 1.92 1.91
CA GLY A 85 -2.12 3.05 1.34
C GLY A 85 -0.85 3.32 2.13
N PHE A 86 0.26 3.63 1.45
CA PHE A 86 1.53 3.94 2.07
C PHE A 86 1.91 5.41 1.87
N GLY A 87 2.21 6.09 2.97
CA GLY A 87 2.63 7.49 3.00
C GLY A 87 3.97 7.71 3.66
N GLY A 88 4.74 6.65 3.94
CA GLY A 88 6.00 6.73 4.67
C GLY A 88 7.14 7.43 3.93
N VAL A 89 7.00 7.66 2.61
CA VAL A 89 7.96 8.41 1.79
C VAL A 89 7.31 9.70 1.29
N VAL A 90 6.22 9.58 0.52
CA VAL A 90 5.39 10.70 0.07
C VAL A 90 3.92 10.34 0.29
N ALA A 91 3.22 11.13 1.09
CA ALA A 91 1.79 10.95 1.31
C ALA A 91 0.98 11.57 0.17
N ARG A 92 0.65 10.77 -0.86
CA ARG A 92 -0.17 11.23 -1.98
C ARG A 92 -1.64 11.40 -1.56
N PRO A 93 -2.27 12.58 -1.75
CA PRO A 93 -3.65 12.82 -1.30
C PRO A 93 -4.66 11.80 -1.85
N ALA A 94 -4.57 11.45 -3.13
CA ALA A 94 -5.47 10.49 -3.76
C ALA A 94 -5.41 9.08 -3.12
N VAL A 95 -4.21 8.61 -2.77
CA VAL A 95 -4.02 7.31 -2.11
C VAL A 95 -4.50 7.37 -0.67
N LYS A 96 -4.19 8.45 0.06
CA LYS A 96 -4.65 8.64 1.44
C LYS A 96 -6.17 8.68 1.56
N ALA A 97 -6.85 9.35 0.63
CA ALA A 97 -8.30 9.46 0.62
C ALA A 97 -9.00 8.15 0.22
N SER A 98 -8.39 7.37 -0.69
CA SER A 98 -9.03 6.19 -1.27
C SER A 98 -8.70 4.88 -0.56
N ALA A 99 -7.58 4.82 0.19
CA ALA A 99 -7.20 3.61 0.89
C ALA A 99 -8.07 3.38 2.14
N PRO A 100 -8.59 2.16 2.37
CA PRO A 100 -9.39 1.85 3.56
C PRO A 100 -8.57 1.96 4.86
N ILE A 101 -7.26 1.71 4.74
CA ILE A 101 -6.26 1.85 5.79
C ILE A 101 -5.06 2.59 5.19
N PHE A 102 -4.52 3.56 5.90
CA PHE A 102 -3.35 4.32 5.47
C PHE A 102 -2.25 4.28 6.53
N LEU A 103 -1.04 3.94 6.10
CA LEU A 103 0.16 3.84 6.93
C LEU A 103 1.06 5.04 6.65
N SER A 104 1.19 5.94 7.64
CA SER A 104 1.93 7.20 7.50
C SER A 104 3.40 7.12 7.93
N SER A 105 3.78 6.05 8.63
CA SER A 105 5.17 5.87 9.10
C SER A 105 6.11 5.44 7.96
N PRO A 106 7.39 5.86 7.95
CA PRO A 106 8.40 5.33 7.03
C PRO A 106 8.72 3.85 7.25
N SER A 107 8.21 3.24 8.33
CA SER A 107 8.43 1.82 8.63
C SER A 107 7.23 0.97 8.25
N LEU A 108 7.48 -0.16 7.58
CA LEU A 108 6.48 -1.20 7.32
C LEU A 108 6.14 -2.06 8.55
N ALA A 109 6.78 -1.85 9.70
CA ALA A 109 6.55 -2.67 10.90
C ALA A 109 5.07 -2.75 11.34
N PRO A 110 4.25 -1.67 11.30
CA PRO A 110 2.82 -1.75 11.60
C PRO A 110 2.03 -2.69 10.69
N LEU A 111 2.51 -2.94 9.47
CA LEU A 111 1.84 -3.82 8.51
C LEU A 111 1.77 -5.27 9.03
N LEU A 112 2.71 -5.68 9.88
CA LEU A 112 2.72 -7.00 10.49
C LEU A 112 1.47 -7.27 11.33
N HIS A 113 0.92 -6.25 12.01
CA HIS A 113 -0.31 -6.38 12.80
C HIS A 113 -1.56 -6.53 11.93
N LEU A 114 -1.54 -5.98 10.72
CA LEU A 114 -2.62 -6.12 9.73
C LEU A 114 -2.56 -7.50 9.06
N ALA A 115 -1.35 -7.97 8.71
CA ALA A 115 -1.14 -9.19 7.95
C ALA A 115 -1.18 -10.47 8.82
N ALA A 116 -0.56 -10.44 10.00
CA ALA A 116 -0.32 -11.65 10.80
C ALA A 116 -1.53 -12.06 11.66
N GLY A 117 -2.32 -11.09 12.12
CA GLY A 117 -3.45 -11.29 13.01
C GLY A 117 -3.08 -11.82 14.41
N PRO A 118 -4.03 -11.84 15.37
CA PRO A 118 -3.73 -11.99 16.79
C PRO A 118 -2.96 -13.27 17.17
N ALA A 119 -3.28 -14.38 16.51
CA ALA A 119 -2.63 -15.67 16.79
C ALA A 119 -1.14 -15.66 16.43
N ALA A 120 -0.78 -15.06 15.28
CA ALA A 120 0.62 -14.93 14.89
C ALA A 120 1.35 -13.92 15.79
N CYS A 121 0.71 -12.81 16.14
CA CYS A 121 1.26 -11.82 17.07
C CYS A 121 1.70 -12.46 18.41
N ARG A 122 0.90 -13.39 18.93
CA ARG A 122 1.24 -14.13 20.17
C ARG A 122 2.44 -15.06 19.99
N ARG A 123 2.56 -15.74 18.85
CA ARG A 123 3.68 -16.64 18.56
C ARG A 123 5.01 -15.91 18.36
N LEU A 124 4.97 -14.63 18.00
CA LEU A 124 6.18 -13.84 17.75
C LEU A 124 6.84 -13.33 19.05
N LYS A 125 6.15 -13.39 20.19
CA LYS A 125 6.77 -13.10 21.51
C LYS A 125 7.88 -14.11 21.80
N GLY A 126 9.04 -13.64 22.21
CA GLY A 126 10.23 -14.47 22.46
C GLY A 126 10.94 -14.96 21.20
N SER A 127 10.48 -14.57 20.00
CA SER A 127 11.14 -14.92 18.74
C SER A 127 12.17 -13.87 18.32
N VAL A 128 13.05 -14.21 17.38
CA VAL A 128 13.99 -13.26 16.77
C VAL A 128 13.31 -12.06 16.08
N HIS A 129 12.02 -12.14 15.81
CA HIS A 129 11.22 -11.08 15.17
C HIS A 129 10.48 -10.18 16.16
N GLU A 130 10.59 -10.44 17.47
CA GLU A 130 9.89 -9.68 18.51
C GLU A 130 10.16 -8.18 18.43
N THR A 131 11.41 -7.78 18.15
CA THR A 131 11.81 -6.36 18.08
C THR A 131 11.08 -5.59 16.98
N VAL A 132 10.96 -6.17 15.79
CA VAL A 132 10.22 -5.56 14.67
C VAL A 132 8.72 -5.50 14.98
N PHE A 133 8.20 -6.53 15.63
CA PHE A 133 6.81 -6.58 16.04
C PHE A 133 6.49 -5.54 17.13
N ALA A 134 7.36 -5.39 18.12
CA ALA A 134 7.25 -4.35 19.15
C ALA A 134 7.32 -2.94 18.55
N LYS A 135 8.22 -2.72 17.58
CA LYS A 135 8.29 -1.46 16.82
C LYS A 135 6.96 -1.14 16.13
N GLY A 136 6.35 -2.13 15.48
CA GLY A 136 5.03 -1.98 14.84
C GLY A 136 3.96 -1.56 15.84
N ALA A 137 3.91 -2.20 17.00
CA ALA A 137 2.94 -1.89 18.05
C ALA A 137 3.10 -0.45 18.59
N ASN A 138 4.34 0.00 18.80
CA ASN A 138 4.62 1.35 19.26
C ASN A 138 4.20 2.41 18.24
N LEU A 139 4.48 2.17 16.96
CA LEU A 139 4.06 3.06 15.88
C LEU A 139 2.53 3.12 15.73
N ILE A 140 1.83 2.00 15.91
CA ILE A 140 0.36 1.98 15.89
C ILE A 140 -0.20 2.80 17.05
N LYS A 141 0.38 2.68 18.25
CA LYS A 141 0.00 3.48 19.42
C LYS A 141 0.23 4.98 19.20
N SER A 142 1.27 5.34 18.46
CA SER A 142 1.56 6.75 18.12
C SER A 142 0.77 7.28 16.91
N GLY A 143 -0.20 6.53 16.38
CA GLY A 143 -1.07 6.99 15.29
C GLY A 143 -0.53 6.76 13.88
N ALA A 144 0.36 5.77 13.67
CA ALA A 144 0.89 5.46 12.33
C ALA A 144 -0.16 4.87 11.36
N LEU A 145 -1.31 4.43 11.86
CA LEU A 145 -2.42 3.91 11.05
C LEU A 145 -3.64 4.82 11.19
N SER A 146 -4.21 5.19 10.05
CA SER A 146 -5.53 5.81 9.96
C SER A 146 -6.46 4.94 9.13
N PHE A 147 -7.75 4.94 9.45
CA PHE A 147 -8.77 4.16 8.80
C PHE A 147 -9.80 5.10 8.17
N THR A 148 -10.22 4.81 6.94
CA THR A 148 -11.37 5.46 6.30
C THR A 148 -12.60 4.55 6.33
N ASN A 149 -12.40 3.25 6.59
CA ASN A 149 -13.46 2.26 6.72
C ASN A 149 -13.66 1.88 8.19
N GLU A 150 -14.77 2.34 8.77
CA GLU A 150 -15.12 2.14 10.19
C GLU A 150 -15.17 0.66 10.58
N ARG A 151 -15.77 -0.19 9.75
CA ARG A 151 -15.87 -1.63 10.02
C ARG A 151 -14.50 -2.31 10.09
N LEU A 152 -13.56 -1.90 9.23
CA LEU A 152 -12.19 -2.41 9.28
C LEU A 152 -11.44 -1.88 10.50
N GLU A 153 -11.67 -0.63 10.88
CA GLU A 153 -11.12 -0.08 12.13
C GLU A 153 -11.60 -0.89 13.33
N GLU A 154 -12.90 -1.04 13.53
CA GLU A 154 -13.46 -1.80 14.65
C GLU A 154 -12.87 -3.21 14.71
N LYS A 155 -12.90 -3.93 13.59
CA LYS A 155 -12.33 -5.28 13.51
C LYS A 155 -10.85 -5.30 13.89
N PHE A 156 -10.08 -4.34 13.41
CA PHE A 156 -8.66 -4.23 13.75
C PHE A 156 -8.48 -3.93 15.24
N ARG A 157 -9.21 -2.98 15.80
CA ARG A 157 -9.12 -2.58 17.21
C ARG A 157 -9.46 -3.75 18.14
N THR A 158 -10.54 -4.49 17.87
CA THR A 158 -10.90 -5.70 18.63
C THR A 158 -9.79 -6.76 18.58
N ALA A 159 -9.28 -7.04 17.38
CA ALA A 159 -8.20 -8.00 17.19
C ALA A 159 -6.90 -7.55 17.92
N TYR A 160 -6.57 -6.27 17.83
CA TYR A 160 -5.40 -5.67 18.45
C TYR A 160 -5.49 -5.73 19.99
N GLN A 161 -6.64 -5.37 20.57
CA GLN A 161 -6.90 -5.48 21.99
C GLN A 161 -6.74 -6.93 22.50
N THR A 162 -7.21 -7.92 21.74
CA THR A 162 -7.02 -9.35 22.11
C THR A 162 -5.53 -9.73 22.31
N VAL A 163 -4.59 -9.02 21.66
CA VAL A 163 -3.14 -9.25 21.80
C VAL A 163 -2.54 -8.49 22.98
N TYR A 164 -3.04 -7.29 23.28
CA TYR A 164 -2.40 -6.32 24.17
C TYR A 164 -3.17 -6.03 25.47
N SER A 165 -4.42 -6.44 25.58
CA SER A 165 -5.28 -6.25 26.76
C SER A 165 -5.12 -7.34 27.83
N GLY A 166 -4.30 -8.36 27.58
CA GLY A 166 -3.98 -9.44 28.54
C GLY A 166 -2.67 -9.23 29.30
N ALA A 167 -2.20 -7.98 29.41
CA ALA A 167 -0.99 -7.62 30.16
C ALA A 167 -1.36 -6.65 31.28
N ASN A 168 -2.09 -7.16 32.28
CA ASN A 168 -2.23 -6.59 33.61
C ASN A 168 -2.23 -7.74 34.60
#